data_AF-A0A9D9YGG4-F1
#
_entry.id   AF-A0A9D9YGG4-F1
#
_cell.length_a   1.000
_cell.length_b   1.000
_cell.length_c   1.000
_cell.angle_alpha   90.00
_cell.angle_beta   90.00
_cell.angle_gamma   90.00
#
_symmetry.space_group_name_H-M   'P 1'
#
loop_
_entity.id
_entity.type
_entity.pdbx_description
1 polymer ?
#
loop_
_entity_poly.entity_id
_entity_poly.type
_entity_poly.pdbx_seq_one_letter_code
_entity_poly.pdbx_strand_id
1 'polypeptide(L)'
;MEWTNRKKFLVGHLVILCILSVTFWRYFFGTVQSPETFRLIMTLAFASIVFVWMFSGFILWREKASKVIGSVAFTLPIFFQVTGWQAYLGGVLVIGLLYGSALMAEHEQKGRLKFSSIRILLVTKQMSIFAFSLALSLGYYASIRALSWDDLEPRFRLGKGAIEKILEWGGYIQPELGLLIREKKTVDEYILSLDQASPLSGDDESKQFKQLNDEVGRLRAQGINVEFSGDALSSVRGVAQNNALTAGRKQLSELAGRPVQGNEEIGVVFAEVLQTKLSTLLEGSRVQEHISDQVLPFFVTLLFFLTVWPVGLLLFLIWSVIAAIFIALLRSFGWITFVGHMTTQERLDE
;
A
#
# COMPACT_ATOMS: atom_id res chain seq x y z
N MET A 1 46.65 -15.18 -12.36
CA MET A 1 46.14 -13.82 -12.04
C MET A 1 45.75 -13.81 -10.57
N GLU A 2 46.54 -13.18 -9.70
CA GLU A 2 46.28 -13.21 -8.26
C GLU A 2 45.05 -12.36 -7.89
N TRP A 3 44.12 -12.95 -7.15
CA TRP A 3 42.93 -12.24 -6.68
C TRP A 3 43.26 -11.42 -5.43
N THR A 4 43.02 -10.11 -5.50
CA THR A 4 43.12 -9.24 -4.33
C THR A 4 42.09 -9.63 -3.26
N ASN A 5 42.40 -9.44 -1.98
CA ASN A 5 41.50 -9.77 -0.87
C ASN A 5 40.12 -9.11 -1.00
N ARG A 6 40.07 -7.89 -1.55
CA ARG A 6 38.84 -7.17 -1.87
C ARG A 6 37.98 -7.91 -2.91
N LYS A 7 38.59 -8.46 -3.97
CA LYS A 7 37.86 -9.23 -4.98
C LYS A 7 37.32 -10.53 -4.39
N LYS A 8 38.11 -11.24 -3.58
CA LYS A 8 37.66 -12.45 -2.86
C LYS A 8 36.44 -12.15 -1.98
N PHE A 9 36.49 -11.06 -1.20
CA PHE A 9 35.38 -10.64 -0.36
C PHE A 9 34.13 -10.28 -1.17
N LEU A 10 34.28 -9.53 -2.25
CA LEU A 10 33.16 -9.16 -3.13
C LEU A 10 32.50 -10.37 -3.78
N VAL A 11 33.30 -11.33 -4.25
CA VAL A 11 32.77 -12.58 -4.81
C VAL A 11 32.04 -13.37 -3.72
N GLY A 12 32.60 -13.48 -2.52
CA GLY A 12 31.92 -14.12 -1.38
C GLY A 12 30.58 -13.46 -1.05
N HIS A 13 30.52 -12.12 -1.03
CA HIS A 13 29.29 -11.36 -0.81
C HIS A 13 28.21 -11.66 -1.86
N LEU A 14 28.59 -11.71 -3.14
CA LEU A 14 27.69 -12.04 -4.25
C LEU A 14 27.21 -13.49 -4.20
N VAL A 15 28.08 -14.44 -3.83
CA VAL A 15 27.71 -15.85 -3.66
C VAL A 15 26.69 -16.00 -2.54
N ILE A 16 26.91 -15.35 -1.39
CA ILE A 16 25.97 -15.36 -0.28
C ILE A 16 24.64 -14.73 -0.69
N LEU A 17 24.65 -13.60 -1.43
CA LEU A 17 23.43 -12.99 -1.97
C LEU A 17 22.65 -13.97 -2.84
N CYS A 18 23.33 -14.71 -3.72
CA CYS A 18 22.72 -15.70 -4.59
C CYS A 18 22.03 -16.81 -3.77
N ILE A 19 22.72 -17.37 -2.77
CA ILE A 19 22.18 -18.41 -1.88
C ILE A 19 20.96 -17.89 -1.10
N LEU A 20 21.07 -16.70 -0.51
CA LEU A 20 19.98 -16.09 0.25
C LEU A 20 18.78 -15.79 -0.67
N SER A 21 19.02 -15.31 -1.88
CA SER A 21 17.98 -15.04 -2.86
C SER A 21 17.24 -16.31 -3.28
N VAL A 22 17.97 -17.38 -3.65
CA VAL A 22 17.37 -18.67 -4.01
C VAL A 22 16.53 -19.22 -2.85
N THR A 23 17.05 -19.14 -1.62
CA THR A 23 16.35 -19.59 -0.42
C THR A 23 15.07 -18.77 -0.20
N PHE A 24 15.17 -17.44 -0.24
CA PHE A 24 14.05 -16.53 -0.10
C PHE A 24 12.96 -16.82 -1.12
N TRP A 25 13.29 -16.88 -2.40
CA TRP A 25 12.30 -17.12 -3.45
C TRP A 25 11.62 -18.48 -3.27
N ARG A 26 12.37 -19.53 -2.94
CA ARG A 26 11.79 -20.86 -2.66
C ARG A 26 10.77 -20.81 -1.51
N TYR A 27 11.09 -20.12 -0.41
CA TYR A 27 10.16 -19.94 0.71
C TYR A 27 8.97 -19.06 0.34
N PHE A 28 9.19 -18.00 -0.43
CA PHE A 28 8.14 -17.11 -0.90
C PHE A 28 7.11 -17.86 -1.74
N PHE A 29 7.55 -18.58 -2.77
CA PHE A 29 6.68 -19.38 -3.63
C PHE A 29 5.93 -20.45 -2.82
N GLY A 30 6.61 -21.15 -1.90
CA GLY A 30 5.97 -22.11 -1.01
C GLY A 30 4.93 -21.49 -0.07
N THR A 31 5.14 -20.24 0.36
CA THR A 31 4.20 -19.52 1.23
C THR A 31 2.97 -19.03 0.47
N VAL A 32 3.13 -18.62 -0.79
CA VAL A 32 1.98 -18.26 -1.63
C VAL A 32 1.10 -19.48 -1.89
N GLN A 33 1.70 -20.66 -2.11
CA GLN A 33 0.95 -21.91 -2.30
C GLN A 33 0.25 -22.37 -1.01
N SER A 34 0.98 -22.41 0.11
CA SER A 34 0.46 -22.82 1.43
C SER A 34 0.67 -21.70 2.47
N PRO A 35 -0.32 -20.82 2.68
CA PRO A 35 -0.20 -19.69 3.60
C PRO A 35 -0.40 -20.15 5.05
N GLU A 36 0.67 -20.64 5.66
CA GLU A 36 0.75 -20.92 7.10
C GLU A 36 1.39 -19.73 7.83
N THR A 37 0.89 -19.37 9.01
CA THR A 37 1.40 -18.23 9.81
C THR A 37 2.91 -18.29 10.01
N PHE A 38 3.44 -19.47 10.34
CA PHE A 38 4.88 -19.67 10.53
C PHE A 38 5.68 -19.45 9.23
N ARG A 39 5.18 -19.92 8.08
CA ARG A 39 5.81 -19.72 6.76
C ARG A 39 5.80 -18.26 6.35
N LEU A 40 4.73 -17.53 6.65
CA LEU A 40 4.65 -16.08 6.42
C LEU A 40 5.71 -15.33 7.22
N ILE A 41 5.85 -15.64 8.53
CA ILE A 41 6.88 -15.04 9.39
C ILE A 41 8.27 -15.34 8.85
N MET A 42 8.54 -16.60 8.48
CA MET A 42 9.84 -17.01 7.93
C MET A 42 10.14 -16.33 6.60
N THR A 43 9.16 -16.20 5.70
CA THR A 43 9.31 -15.49 4.43
C THR A 43 9.62 -14.02 4.65
N LEU A 44 8.96 -13.36 5.61
CA LEU A 44 9.24 -11.97 5.97
C LEU A 44 10.65 -11.81 6.58
N ALA A 45 11.10 -12.77 7.39
CA ALA A 45 12.45 -12.79 7.94
C ALA A 45 13.51 -12.95 6.83
N PHE A 46 13.32 -13.90 5.91
CA PHE A 46 14.21 -14.07 4.76
C PHE A 46 14.21 -12.87 3.81
N ALA A 47 13.05 -12.28 3.55
CA ALA A 47 12.93 -11.03 2.79
C ALA A 47 13.79 -9.93 3.42
N SER A 48 13.69 -9.76 4.74
CA SER A 48 14.46 -8.77 5.49
C SER A 48 15.96 -9.03 5.40
N ILE A 49 16.39 -10.28 5.57
CA ILE A 49 17.81 -10.68 5.48
C ILE A 49 18.37 -10.40 4.08
N VAL A 50 17.66 -10.83 3.03
CA VAL A 50 18.08 -10.59 1.63
C VAL A 50 18.16 -9.09 1.35
N PHE A 51 17.17 -8.32 1.80
CA PHE A 51 17.11 -6.89 1.54
C PHE A 51 18.24 -6.12 2.24
N VAL A 52 18.51 -6.43 3.52
CA VAL A 52 19.66 -5.90 4.26
C VAL A 52 20.99 -6.28 3.58
N TRP A 53 21.11 -7.53 3.14
CA TRP A 53 22.31 -7.99 2.45
C TRP A 53 22.52 -7.25 1.12
N MET A 54 21.45 -7.05 0.35
CA MET A 54 21.47 -6.28 -0.89
C MET A 54 21.87 -4.82 -0.66
N PHE A 55 21.37 -4.16 0.39
CA PHE A 55 21.75 -2.81 0.77
C PHE A 55 23.22 -2.67 1.14
N SER A 56 23.76 -3.64 1.88
CA SER A 56 25.20 -3.70 2.10
C SER A 56 25.96 -3.84 0.78
N GLY A 57 25.41 -4.61 -0.16
CA GLY A 57 25.91 -4.78 -1.52
C GLY A 57 26.01 -3.47 -2.29
N PHE A 58 24.97 -2.61 -2.25
CA PHE A 58 24.99 -1.31 -2.95
C PHE A 58 26.18 -0.42 -2.57
N ILE A 59 26.67 -0.51 -1.34
CA ILE A 59 27.86 0.23 -0.87
C ILE A 59 29.17 -0.47 -1.29
N LEU A 60 29.16 -1.80 -1.39
CA LEU A 60 30.32 -2.62 -1.71
C LEU A 60 30.61 -2.72 -3.22
N TRP A 61 29.57 -2.70 -4.05
CA TRP A 61 29.66 -2.93 -5.49
C TRP A 61 30.12 -1.67 -6.23
N ARG A 62 31.44 -1.40 -6.21
CA ARG A 62 32.00 -0.25 -6.93
C ARG A 62 32.11 -0.46 -8.44
N GLU A 63 32.28 -1.70 -8.88
CA GLU A 63 32.49 -2.01 -10.29
C GLU A 63 31.14 -2.19 -11.00
N LYS A 64 31.03 -1.75 -12.26
CA LYS A 64 29.80 -1.93 -13.05
C LYS A 64 29.35 -3.39 -13.09
N ALA A 65 30.31 -4.31 -13.27
CA ALA A 65 30.05 -5.75 -13.30
C ALA A 65 29.44 -6.27 -12.00
N SER A 66 29.94 -5.85 -10.82
CA SER A 66 29.42 -6.35 -9.55
C SER A 66 28.02 -5.85 -9.25
N LYS A 67 27.67 -4.64 -9.69
CA LYS A 67 26.28 -4.13 -9.59
C LYS A 67 25.31 -4.94 -10.43
N VAL A 68 25.67 -5.19 -11.70
CA VAL A 68 24.84 -5.99 -12.62
C VAL A 68 24.69 -7.41 -12.06
N ILE A 69 25.79 -8.05 -11.66
CA ILE A 69 25.76 -9.41 -11.09
C ILE A 69 24.92 -9.43 -9.81
N GLY A 70 25.02 -8.43 -8.94
CA GLY A 70 24.20 -8.35 -7.73
C GLY A 70 22.71 -8.22 -8.02
N SER A 71 22.32 -7.32 -8.92
CA SER A 71 20.92 -7.14 -9.35
C SER A 71 20.35 -8.40 -10.02
N VAL A 72 21.15 -9.05 -10.87
CA VAL A 72 20.78 -10.31 -11.51
C VAL A 72 20.69 -11.43 -10.48
N ALA A 73 21.63 -11.57 -9.55
CA ALA A 73 21.61 -12.63 -8.54
C ALA A 73 20.36 -12.57 -7.65
N PHE A 74 19.86 -11.38 -7.33
CA PHE A 74 18.58 -11.24 -6.62
C PHE A 74 17.38 -11.67 -7.48
N THR A 75 17.35 -11.30 -8.76
CA THR A 75 16.16 -11.49 -9.61
C THR A 75 16.12 -12.85 -10.32
N LEU A 76 17.29 -13.45 -10.55
CA LEU A 76 17.45 -14.68 -11.33
C LEU A 76 16.57 -15.85 -10.85
N PRO A 77 16.43 -16.11 -9.53
CA PRO A 77 15.62 -17.23 -9.06
C PRO A 77 14.15 -17.14 -9.47
N ILE A 78 13.61 -15.94 -9.72
CA ILE A 78 12.26 -15.74 -10.22
C ILE A 78 12.10 -16.42 -11.58
N PHE A 79 13.04 -16.23 -12.51
CA PHE A 79 12.93 -16.75 -13.88
C PHE A 79 12.89 -18.27 -13.97
N PHE A 80 13.34 -19.00 -12.94
CA PHE A 80 13.21 -20.46 -12.91
C PHE A 80 11.80 -20.94 -12.56
N GLN A 81 10.98 -20.10 -11.94
CA GLN A 81 9.61 -20.44 -11.57
C GLN A 81 8.56 -19.81 -12.49
N VAL A 82 8.94 -18.82 -13.31
CA VAL A 82 8.01 -18.10 -14.17
C VAL A 82 8.33 -18.31 -15.65
N THR A 83 7.33 -18.77 -16.41
CA THR A 83 7.46 -19.12 -17.84
C THR A 83 6.83 -18.10 -18.81
N GLY A 84 6.36 -16.94 -18.32
CA GLY A 84 5.69 -15.93 -19.16
C GLY A 84 6.60 -14.80 -19.64
N TRP A 85 6.43 -14.33 -20.88
CA TRP A 85 7.15 -13.16 -21.44
C TRP A 85 7.00 -11.89 -20.60
N GLN A 86 5.83 -11.68 -20.01
CA GLN A 86 5.54 -10.56 -19.11
C GLN A 86 6.45 -10.57 -17.87
N ALA A 87 6.78 -11.77 -17.37
CA ALA A 87 7.68 -11.92 -16.24
C ALA A 87 9.13 -11.66 -16.62
N TYR A 88 9.54 -12.01 -17.84
CA TYR A 88 10.85 -11.62 -18.35
C TYR A 88 10.97 -10.09 -18.43
N LEU A 89 9.95 -9.41 -18.97
CA LEU A 89 9.94 -7.94 -19.05
C LEU A 89 9.93 -7.29 -17.66
N GLY A 90 9.10 -7.77 -16.74
CA GLY A 90 9.06 -7.32 -15.36
C GLY A 90 10.39 -7.57 -14.62
N GLY A 91 11.02 -8.71 -14.83
CA GLY A 91 12.31 -9.03 -14.22
C GLY A 91 13.45 -8.17 -14.76
N VAL A 92 13.47 -7.87 -16.06
CA VAL A 92 14.42 -6.90 -16.65
C VAL A 92 14.21 -5.51 -16.04
N LEU A 93 12.96 -5.08 -15.87
CA LEU A 93 12.63 -3.82 -15.22
C LEU A 93 13.14 -3.78 -13.76
N VAL A 94 12.91 -4.85 -12.98
CA VAL A 94 13.44 -4.99 -11.61
C VAL A 94 14.96 -4.90 -11.58
N ILE A 95 15.66 -5.60 -12.48
CA ILE A 95 17.13 -5.55 -12.59
C ILE A 95 17.58 -4.12 -12.87
N GLY A 96 16.93 -3.43 -13.81
CA GLY A 96 17.21 -2.03 -14.15
C GLY A 96 17.02 -1.08 -12.95
N LEU A 97 15.95 -1.26 -12.18
CA LEU A 97 15.66 -0.46 -11.00
C LEU A 97 16.68 -0.70 -9.86
N LEU A 98 17.07 -1.95 -9.63
CA LEU A 98 18.10 -2.29 -8.64
C LEU A 98 19.48 -1.79 -9.07
N TYR A 99 19.81 -1.88 -10.36
CA TYR A 99 21.05 -1.34 -10.90
C TYR A 99 21.08 0.19 -10.76
N GLY A 100 19.98 0.88 -11.08
CA GLY A 100 19.84 2.32 -10.87
C GLY A 100 19.99 2.72 -9.40
N SER A 101 19.42 1.93 -8.48
CA SER A 101 19.62 2.13 -7.04
C SER A 101 21.11 2.03 -6.65
N ALA A 102 21.83 1.04 -7.19
CA ALA A 102 23.28 0.90 -6.97
C ALA A 102 24.12 2.02 -7.64
N LEU A 103 23.64 2.63 -8.73
CA LEU A 103 24.27 3.82 -9.32
C LEU A 103 24.05 5.06 -8.44
N MET A 104 22.84 5.26 -7.91
CA MET A 104 22.54 6.36 -6.99
C MET A 104 23.38 6.27 -5.71
N ALA A 105 23.55 5.07 -5.15
CA ALA A 105 24.43 4.84 -4.00
C ALA A 105 25.89 5.23 -4.28
N GLU A 106 26.42 4.86 -5.47
CA GLU A 106 27.78 5.22 -5.86
C GLU A 106 27.93 6.74 -6.08
N HIS A 107 26.95 7.38 -6.71
CA HIS A 107 26.97 8.82 -6.94
C HIS A 107 27.03 9.59 -5.61
N GLU A 108 26.20 9.20 -4.64
CA GLU A 108 26.20 9.78 -3.30
C GLU A 108 27.51 9.50 -2.54
N GLN A 109 28.11 8.32 -2.74
CA GLN A 109 29.40 7.97 -2.14
C GLN A 109 30.57 8.78 -2.72
N LYS A 110 30.55 9.08 -4.02
CA LYS A 110 31.62 9.83 -4.71
C LYS A 110 31.52 11.34 -4.48
N GLY A 111 30.32 11.87 -4.31
CA GLY A 111 30.08 13.31 -4.19
C GLY A 111 30.41 13.92 -2.82
N ARG A 112 30.90 13.15 -1.84
CA ARG A 112 31.04 13.64 -0.45
C ARG A 112 32.37 13.30 0.22
N LEU A 113 32.83 14.25 1.03
CA LEU A 113 34.02 14.15 1.88
C LEU A 113 33.82 13.24 3.11
N LYS A 114 32.60 13.21 3.68
CA LYS A 114 32.27 12.40 4.87
C LYS A 114 31.36 11.23 4.51
N PHE A 115 31.84 10.02 4.75
CA PHE A 115 31.09 8.79 4.50
C PHE A 115 30.00 8.56 5.56
N SER A 116 28.75 8.39 5.13
CA SER A 116 27.62 8.01 5.98
C SER A 116 26.76 6.95 5.29
N SER A 117 26.78 5.72 5.81
CA SER A 117 26.02 4.59 5.24
C SER A 117 24.52 4.86 5.22
N ILE A 118 23.96 5.44 6.30
CA ILE A 118 22.52 5.69 6.44
C ILE A 118 22.03 6.65 5.36
N ARG A 119 22.80 7.72 5.08
CA ARG A 119 22.43 8.69 4.04
C ARG A 119 22.46 8.07 2.65
N ILE A 120 23.50 7.30 2.33
CA ILE A 120 23.60 6.59 1.04
C ILE A 120 22.39 5.69 0.83
N LEU A 121 22.00 4.93 1.86
CA LEU A 121 20.81 4.08 1.80
C LEU A 121 19.54 4.92 1.60
N LEU A 122 19.37 6.02 2.34
CA LEU A 122 18.20 6.90 2.21
C LEU A 122 17.99 7.42 0.77
N VAL A 123 19.07 7.74 0.05
CA VAL A 123 18.99 8.16 -1.37
C VAL A 123 18.44 7.04 -2.26
N THR A 124 18.76 5.78 -1.95
CA THR A 124 18.25 4.61 -2.70
C THR A 124 16.85 4.16 -2.29
N LYS A 125 16.26 4.77 -1.25
CA LYS A 125 15.01 4.30 -0.61
C LYS A 125 13.90 4.02 -1.61
N GLN A 126 13.47 5.03 -2.35
CA GLN A 126 12.27 4.92 -3.19
C GLN A 126 12.47 3.88 -4.30
N MET A 127 13.59 3.96 -5.01
CA MET A 127 13.87 3.09 -6.16
C MET A 127 14.09 1.63 -5.76
N SER A 128 14.81 1.38 -4.66
CA SER A 128 15.11 0.01 -4.22
C SER A 128 13.89 -0.71 -3.65
N ILE A 129 13.05 -0.01 -2.89
CA ILE A 129 11.82 -0.60 -2.36
C ILE A 129 10.82 -0.82 -3.49
N PHE A 130 10.66 0.15 -4.40
CA PHE A 130 9.80 -0.03 -5.56
C PHE A 130 10.22 -1.25 -6.38
N ALA A 131 11.53 -1.41 -6.63
CA ALA A 131 12.07 -2.60 -7.31
C ALA A 131 11.76 -3.91 -6.56
N PHE A 132 11.91 -3.91 -5.24
CA PHE A 132 11.66 -5.10 -4.42
C PHE A 132 10.17 -5.45 -4.34
N SER A 133 9.30 -4.47 -4.16
CA SER A 133 7.84 -4.64 -4.19
C SER A 133 7.36 -5.12 -5.55
N LEU A 134 7.94 -4.59 -6.64
CA LEU A 134 7.66 -5.05 -8.00
C LEU A 134 8.12 -6.50 -8.20
N ALA A 135 9.31 -6.86 -7.72
CA ALA A 135 9.82 -8.23 -7.78
C ALA A 135 8.90 -9.20 -7.04
N LEU A 136 8.51 -8.85 -5.80
CA LEU A 136 7.57 -9.63 -4.99
C LEU A 136 6.24 -9.83 -5.69
N SER A 137 5.71 -8.76 -6.30
CA SER A 137 4.45 -8.80 -7.03
C SER A 137 4.56 -9.66 -8.29
N LEU A 138 5.69 -9.59 -8.99
CA LEU A 138 5.95 -10.46 -10.14
C LEU A 138 6.00 -11.94 -9.76
N GLY A 139 6.69 -12.27 -8.66
CA GLY A 139 6.68 -13.63 -8.11
C GLY A 139 5.29 -14.08 -7.65
N TYR A 140 4.53 -13.16 -7.03
CA TYR A 140 3.17 -13.43 -6.59
C TYR A 140 2.26 -13.74 -7.79
N TYR A 141 2.23 -12.86 -8.80
CA TYR A 141 1.50 -13.07 -10.06
C TYR A 141 1.79 -14.43 -10.68
N ALA A 142 3.07 -14.78 -10.77
CA ALA A 142 3.49 -16.03 -11.35
C ALA A 142 3.00 -17.27 -10.58
N SER A 143 2.82 -17.12 -9.26
CA SER A 143 2.31 -18.18 -8.39
C SER A 143 0.80 -18.33 -8.54
N ILE A 144 0.07 -17.21 -8.59
CA ILE A 144 -1.40 -17.23 -8.58
C ILE A 144 -2.02 -17.49 -9.96
N ARG A 145 -1.33 -17.15 -11.05
CA ARG A 145 -1.81 -17.45 -12.42
C ARG A 145 -1.96 -18.95 -12.70
N ALA A 146 -1.34 -19.81 -11.87
CA ALA A 146 -1.41 -21.26 -11.98
C ALA A 146 -2.52 -21.87 -11.12
N LEU A 147 -3.20 -21.07 -10.28
CA LEU A 147 -4.28 -21.51 -9.40
C LEU A 147 -5.65 -21.24 -10.04
N SER A 148 -6.61 -22.13 -9.79
CA SER A 148 -8.00 -21.97 -10.23
C SER A 148 -8.75 -20.98 -9.31
N TRP A 149 -9.88 -20.42 -9.78
CA TRP A 149 -10.69 -19.48 -8.99
C TRP A 149 -11.17 -20.07 -7.66
N ASP A 150 -11.53 -21.36 -7.66
CA ASP A 150 -11.99 -22.09 -6.48
C ASP A 150 -10.91 -22.16 -5.38
N ASP A 151 -9.62 -22.10 -5.76
CA ASP A 151 -8.48 -22.06 -4.82
C ASP A 151 -8.16 -20.64 -4.32
N LEU A 152 -8.64 -19.62 -5.05
CA LEU A 152 -8.39 -18.20 -4.82
C LEU A 152 -9.47 -17.57 -3.93
N GLU A 153 -10.75 -17.92 -4.11
CA GLU A 153 -11.91 -17.38 -3.37
C GLU A 153 -11.76 -17.44 -1.84
N PRO A 154 -11.34 -18.55 -1.21
CA PRO A 154 -11.20 -18.63 0.25
C PRO A 154 -10.10 -17.69 0.79
N ARG A 155 -9.16 -17.29 -0.06
CA ARG A 155 -8.02 -16.42 0.29
C ARG A 155 -8.40 -14.93 0.24
N PHE A 156 -9.51 -14.58 -0.40
CA PHE A 156 -10.09 -13.23 -0.46
C PHE A 156 -11.09 -12.92 0.64
N ARG A 157 -11.40 -13.87 1.52
CA ARG A 157 -12.11 -13.58 2.76
C ARG A 157 -11.19 -12.72 3.63
N LEU A 158 -11.15 -11.43 3.33
CA LEU A 158 -10.54 -10.39 4.12
C LEU A 158 -11.12 -10.54 5.52
N GLY A 159 -10.33 -11.07 6.46
CA GLY A 159 -10.75 -11.14 7.85
C GLY A 159 -11.17 -9.75 8.30
N LYS A 160 -12.19 -9.65 9.16
CA LYS A 160 -12.78 -8.38 9.61
C LYS A 160 -11.74 -7.29 9.97
N GLY A 161 -10.56 -7.67 10.47
CA GLY A 161 -9.46 -6.75 10.80
C GLY A 161 -8.56 -6.28 9.64
N ALA A 162 -8.59 -6.89 8.45
CA ALA A 162 -7.80 -6.42 7.29
C ALA A 162 -8.45 -5.20 6.63
N ILE A 163 -9.78 -5.21 6.52
CA ILE A 163 -10.56 -4.07 6.00
C ILE A 163 -10.51 -2.90 7.00
N GLU A 164 -10.61 -3.18 8.30
CA GLU A 164 -10.45 -2.19 9.36
C GLU A 164 -9.10 -1.45 9.26
N LYS A 165 -8.00 -2.17 8.97
CA LYS A 165 -6.67 -1.57 8.74
C LYS A 165 -6.55 -0.81 7.42
N ILE A 166 -7.20 -1.27 6.34
CA ILE A 166 -7.24 -0.55 5.05
C ILE A 166 -8.00 0.76 5.22
N LEU A 167 -9.12 0.75 5.96
CA LEU A 167 -9.92 1.92 6.28
C LEU A 167 -9.18 2.88 7.23
N GLU A 168 -8.45 2.36 8.23
CA GLU A 168 -7.58 3.16 9.10
C GLU A 168 -6.49 3.88 8.28
N TRP A 169 -5.90 3.19 7.30
CA TRP A 169 -4.98 3.78 6.33
C TRP A 169 -5.66 4.80 5.41
N GLY A 170 -6.89 4.52 4.95
CA GLY A 170 -7.72 5.46 4.20
C GLY A 170 -7.98 6.75 4.98
N GLY A 171 -8.10 6.65 6.31
CA GLY A 171 -8.22 7.79 7.23
C GLY A 171 -7.01 8.73 7.26
N TYR A 172 -5.82 8.28 6.84
CA TYR A 172 -4.65 9.15 6.66
C TYR A 172 -4.70 9.97 5.37
N ILE A 173 -5.40 9.47 4.34
CA ILE A 173 -5.54 10.12 3.03
C ILE A 173 -6.78 11.02 3.01
N GLN A 174 -7.86 10.57 3.66
CA GLN A 174 -9.10 11.32 3.83
C GLN A 174 -9.49 11.31 5.32
N PRO A 175 -9.25 12.41 6.06
CA PRO A 175 -9.42 12.45 7.52
C PRO A 175 -10.86 12.16 7.98
N GLU A 176 -11.85 12.39 7.12
CA GLU A 176 -13.26 12.10 7.37
C GLU A 176 -13.54 10.58 7.55
N LEU A 177 -12.85 9.71 6.78
CA LEU A 177 -12.95 8.25 6.97
C LEU A 177 -12.30 7.80 8.29
N GLY A 178 -11.22 8.46 8.71
CA GLY A 178 -10.55 8.17 9.98
C GLY A 178 -11.40 8.53 11.20
N LEU A 179 -12.20 9.59 11.11
CA LEU A 179 -13.12 10.01 12.17
C LEU A 179 -14.30 9.03 12.31
N LEU A 180 -14.82 8.50 11.19
CA LEU A 180 -15.94 7.54 11.19
C LEU A 180 -15.59 6.22 11.91
N ILE A 181 -14.34 5.77 11.79
CA ILE A 181 -13.85 4.53 12.44
C ILE A 181 -13.57 4.78 13.92
N ARG A 182 -12.98 5.94 14.26
CA ARG A 182 -12.60 6.28 15.65
C ARG A 182 -13.80 6.60 16.53
N GLU A 183 -14.84 7.22 15.97
CA GLU A 183 -16.03 7.64 16.72
C GLU A 183 -17.09 6.54 16.83
N LYS A 184 -16.90 5.36 16.20
CA LYS A 184 -17.88 4.24 16.20
C LYS A 184 -19.31 4.68 15.95
N LYS A 185 -19.50 5.63 15.02
CA LYS A 185 -20.82 6.18 14.73
C LYS A 185 -21.75 5.10 14.18
N THR A 186 -22.99 5.16 14.63
CA THR A 186 -24.06 4.32 14.07
C THR A 186 -24.51 4.85 12.71
N VAL A 187 -25.17 4.02 11.92
CA VAL A 187 -25.71 4.39 10.61
C VAL A 187 -26.60 5.63 10.69
N ASP A 188 -27.44 5.74 11.72
CA ASP A 188 -28.32 6.90 11.90
C ASP A 188 -27.56 8.18 12.21
N GLU A 189 -26.59 8.11 13.13
CA GLU A 189 -25.74 9.25 13.48
C GLU A 189 -24.92 9.72 12.28
N TYR A 190 -24.49 8.79 11.43
CA TYR A 190 -23.80 9.11 10.18
C TYR A 190 -24.71 9.84 9.19
N ILE A 191 -25.91 9.32 8.93
CA ILE A 191 -26.88 9.95 8.00
C ILE A 191 -27.26 11.35 8.49
N LEU A 192 -27.47 11.53 9.80
CA LEU A 192 -27.78 12.84 10.38
C LEU A 192 -26.59 13.81 10.30
N SER A 193 -25.35 13.30 10.40
CA SER A 193 -24.15 14.13 10.23
C SER A 193 -23.94 14.59 8.78
N LEU A 194 -24.36 13.79 7.80
CA LEU A 194 -24.30 14.16 6.38
C LEU A 194 -25.30 15.28 6.03
N ASP A 195 -26.50 15.22 6.61
CA ASP A 195 -27.54 16.24 6.42
C ASP A 195 -27.11 17.60 7.00
N GLN A 196 -26.37 17.58 8.11
CA GLN A 196 -25.79 18.78 8.74
C GLN A 196 -24.53 19.30 8.04
N ALA A 197 -23.78 18.45 7.33
CA ALA A 197 -22.53 18.81 6.66
C ALA A 197 -22.71 19.23 5.18
N SER A 198 -23.88 19.01 4.59
CA SER A 198 -24.15 19.34 3.19
C SER A 198 -24.33 20.86 3.02
N PRO A 199 -23.45 21.57 2.28
CA PRO A 199 -23.57 23.03 2.08
C PRO A 199 -24.76 23.41 1.18
N LEU A 200 -25.44 22.44 0.58
CA LEU A 200 -26.59 22.62 -0.30
C LEU A 200 -27.93 22.68 0.46
N SER A 201 -27.96 22.36 1.75
CA SER A 201 -29.18 22.43 2.57
C SER A 201 -29.44 23.85 3.12
N GLY A 202 -28.43 24.74 3.13
CA GLY A 202 -28.56 26.09 3.70
C GLY A 202 -29.16 27.14 2.75
N ASP A 203 -28.97 26.99 1.44
CA ASP A 203 -29.27 28.07 0.49
C ASP A 203 -30.63 27.91 -0.23
N ASP A 204 -31.17 26.69 -0.29
CA ASP A 204 -32.48 26.41 -0.91
C ASP A 204 -33.61 26.35 0.12
N GLU A 205 -33.36 25.80 1.33
CA GLU A 205 -34.32 25.92 2.43
C GLU A 205 -34.51 27.38 2.83
N SER A 206 -33.45 28.20 2.91
CA SER A 206 -33.59 29.61 3.27
C SER A 206 -34.32 30.45 2.20
N LYS A 207 -34.24 30.06 0.92
CA LYS A 207 -35.02 30.68 -0.17
C LYS A 207 -36.48 30.23 -0.16
N GLN A 208 -36.75 28.95 0.07
CA GLN A 208 -38.13 28.46 0.26
C GLN A 208 -38.76 29.03 1.54
N PHE A 209 -38.00 29.17 2.62
CA PHE A 209 -38.45 29.77 3.88
C PHE A 209 -38.70 31.27 3.73
N LYS A 210 -37.88 32.00 2.97
CA LYS A 210 -38.13 33.41 2.63
C LYS A 210 -39.37 33.57 1.76
N GLN A 211 -39.53 32.74 0.73
CA GLN A 211 -40.73 32.76 -0.13
C GLN A 211 -41.99 32.42 0.67
N LEU A 212 -41.95 31.41 1.55
CA LEU A 212 -43.08 31.06 2.41
C LEU A 212 -43.40 32.17 3.42
N ASN A 213 -42.38 32.83 3.99
CA ASN A 213 -42.56 33.92 4.93
C ASN A 213 -43.09 35.21 4.25
N ASP A 214 -42.69 35.47 3.00
CA ASP A 214 -43.22 36.56 2.18
C ASP A 214 -44.68 36.30 1.75
N GLU A 215 -45.02 35.05 1.40
CA GLU A 215 -46.39 34.62 1.08
C GLU A 215 -47.30 34.73 2.32
N VAL A 216 -46.82 34.28 3.49
CA VAL A 216 -47.51 34.38 4.77
C VAL A 216 -47.66 35.85 5.22
N GLY A 217 -46.65 36.69 4.97
CA GLY A 217 -46.73 38.14 5.19
C GLY A 217 -47.81 38.80 4.33
N ARG A 218 -47.95 38.40 3.06
CA ARG A 218 -49.03 38.85 2.17
C ARG A 218 -50.41 38.38 2.61
N LEU A 219 -50.55 37.13 3.05
CA LEU A 219 -51.82 36.58 3.54
C LEU A 219 -52.27 37.25 4.85
N ARG A 220 -51.32 37.59 5.73
CA ARG A 220 -51.59 38.35 6.96
C ARG A 220 -52.03 39.80 6.67
N ALA A 221 -51.45 40.43 5.65
CA ALA A 221 -51.88 41.74 5.16
C ALA A 221 -53.29 41.72 4.53
N GLN A 222 -53.75 40.55 4.08
CA GLN A 222 -55.12 40.32 3.59
C GLN A 222 -56.11 39.92 4.70
N GLY A 223 -55.70 39.96 5.98
CA GLY A 223 -56.57 39.70 7.12
C GLY A 223 -56.76 38.22 7.48
N ILE A 224 -56.00 37.30 6.86
CA ILE A 224 -56.03 35.87 7.17
C ILE A 224 -54.96 35.60 8.23
N ASN A 225 -55.39 35.31 9.46
CA ASN A 225 -54.46 34.99 10.56
C ASN A 225 -54.07 33.51 10.49
N VAL A 226 -52.96 33.20 9.83
CA VAL A 226 -52.38 31.84 9.81
C VAL A 226 -51.40 31.73 10.98
N GLU A 227 -51.87 31.13 12.07
CA GLU A 227 -51.04 30.84 13.24
C GLU A 227 -50.29 29.53 13.00
N PHE A 228 -49.05 29.63 12.52
CA PHE A 228 -48.14 28.47 12.46
C PHE A 228 -47.72 28.13 13.90
N SER A 229 -48.44 27.20 14.52
CA SER A 229 -48.02 26.58 15.78
C SER A 229 -46.62 25.95 15.59
N GLY A 230 -45.73 26.18 16.56
CA GLY A 230 -44.39 25.55 16.59
C GLY A 230 -44.44 24.01 16.51
N ASP A 231 -45.59 23.40 16.84
CA ASP A 231 -45.81 21.95 16.69
C ASP A 231 -45.97 21.48 15.24
N ALA A 232 -46.44 22.34 14.33
CA ALA A 232 -46.52 22.00 12.91
C ALA A 232 -45.12 21.96 12.27
N LEU A 233 -44.22 22.84 12.70
CA LEU A 233 -42.83 22.87 12.24
C LEU A 233 -41.99 21.74 12.85
N SER A 234 -42.20 21.40 14.14
CA SER A 234 -41.51 20.27 14.78
C SER A 234 -41.95 18.93 14.19
N SER A 235 -43.23 18.77 13.86
CA SER A 235 -43.75 17.56 13.21
C SER A 235 -43.28 17.41 11.77
N VAL A 236 -43.25 18.48 10.97
CA VAL A 236 -42.68 18.43 9.60
C VAL A 236 -41.18 18.12 9.64
N ARG A 237 -40.43 18.68 10.59
CA ARG A 237 -39.00 18.39 10.77
C ARG A 237 -38.76 16.95 11.20
N GLY A 238 -39.58 16.42 12.12
CA GLY A 238 -39.52 15.02 12.54
C GLY A 238 -39.84 14.05 11.40
N VAL A 239 -40.82 14.37 10.54
CA VAL A 239 -41.17 13.58 9.36
C VAL A 239 -40.06 13.64 8.30
N ALA A 240 -39.49 14.82 8.04
CA ALA A 240 -38.37 14.98 7.11
C ALA A 240 -37.13 14.21 7.56
N GLN A 241 -36.78 14.29 8.85
CA GLN A 241 -35.65 13.56 9.44
C GLN A 241 -35.87 12.04 9.35
N ASN A 242 -37.08 11.56 9.65
CA ASN A 242 -37.39 10.13 9.57
C ASN A 242 -37.38 9.62 8.11
N ASN A 243 -37.83 10.44 7.16
CA ASN A 243 -37.74 10.14 5.73
C ASN A 243 -36.28 10.09 5.24
N ALA A 244 -35.42 11.00 5.70
CA ALA A 244 -33.99 11.00 5.39
C ALA A 244 -33.28 9.76 5.95
N LEU A 245 -33.57 9.38 7.19
CA LEU A 245 -33.05 8.14 7.79
C LEU A 245 -33.53 6.90 7.02
N THR A 246 -34.81 6.85 6.66
CA THR A 246 -35.37 5.72 5.91
C THR A 246 -34.77 5.60 4.51
N ALA A 247 -34.62 6.72 3.80
CA ALA A 247 -34.00 6.77 2.48
C ALA A 247 -32.50 6.42 2.53
N GLY A 248 -31.76 6.95 3.51
CA GLY A 248 -30.35 6.67 3.71
C GLY A 248 -30.08 5.20 4.06
N ARG A 249 -30.87 4.63 4.98
CA ARG A 249 -30.82 3.19 5.29
C ARG A 249 -31.14 2.33 4.07
N LYS A 250 -32.12 2.74 3.25
CA LYS A 250 -32.47 2.03 2.02
C LYS A 250 -31.32 2.02 1.01
N GLN A 251 -30.68 3.18 0.78
CA GLN A 251 -29.51 3.27 -0.11
C GLN A 251 -28.33 2.44 0.39
N LEU A 252 -28.04 2.47 1.69
CA LEU A 252 -27.00 1.62 2.29
C LEU A 252 -27.36 0.13 2.21
N SER A 253 -28.64 -0.21 2.37
CA SER A 253 -29.13 -1.59 2.21
C SER A 253 -28.98 -2.10 0.79
N GLU A 254 -29.28 -1.26 -0.22
CA GLU A 254 -29.06 -1.57 -1.64
C GLU A 254 -27.57 -1.76 -1.97
N LEU A 255 -26.69 -0.97 -1.34
CA LEU A 255 -25.25 -1.08 -1.52
C LEU A 255 -24.64 -2.32 -0.83
N ALA A 256 -25.13 -2.67 0.36
CA ALA A 256 -24.66 -3.82 1.14
C ALA A 256 -25.26 -5.15 0.67
N GLY A 257 -26.39 -5.12 -0.04
CA GLY A 257 -27.11 -6.31 -0.50
C GLY A 257 -27.97 -6.97 0.58
N ARG A 258 -28.16 -6.31 1.73
CA ARG A 258 -28.97 -6.78 2.87
C ARG A 258 -29.65 -5.61 3.57
N PRO A 259 -30.74 -5.82 4.34
CA PRO A 259 -31.31 -4.76 5.17
C PRO A 259 -30.30 -4.29 6.22
N VAL A 260 -30.05 -2.98 6.28
CA VAL A 260 -29.19 -2.30 7.24
C VAL A 260 -30.03 -1.69 8.35
N GLN A 261 -29.72 -2.01 9.61
CA GLN A 261 -30.37 -1.41 10.77
C GLN A 261 -29.64 -0.12 11.22
N GLY A 262 -30.39 0.82 11.80
CA GLY A 262 -29.86 2.13 12.20
C GLY A 262 -28.84 2.11 13.35
N ASN A 263 -28.84 1.05 14.16
CA ASN A 263 -27.93 0.81 15.28
C ASN A 263 -26.62 0.11 14.89
N GLU A 264 -26.43 -0.23 13.62
CA GLU A 264 -25.20 -0.86 13.14
C GLU A 264 -24.07 0.17 13.07
N GLU A 265 -22.85 -0.25 13.42
CA GLU A 265 -21.66 0.60 13.26
C GLU A 265 -21.39 0.82 11.76
N ILE A 266 -21.31 2.08 11.34
CA ILE A 266 -21.18 2.42 9.91
C ILE A 266 -19.89 1.86 9.30
N GLY A 267 -18.82 1.72 10.09
CA GLY A 267 -17.56 1.10 9.67
C GLY A 267 -17.72 -0.38 9.29
N VAL A 268 -18.59 -1.11 9.98
CA VAL A 268 -18.90 -2.51 9.66
C VAL A 268 -19.73 -2.59 8.37
N VAL A 269 -20.71 -1.71 8.22
CA VAL A 269 -21.54 -1.64 7.01
C VAL A 269 -20.70 -1.26 5.79
N PHE A 270 -19.78 -0.29 5.89
CA PHE A 270 -18.87 0.05 4.80
C PHE A 270 -17.89 -1.07 4.47
N ALA A 271 -17.37 -1.78 5.48
CA ALA A 271 -16.51 -2.93 5.24
C ALA A 271 -17.25 -4.03 4.48
N GLU A 272 -18.52 -4.25 4.83
CA GLU A 272 -19.40 -5.19 4.15
C GLU A 272 -19.77 -4.72 2.74
N VAL A 273 -20.07 -3.44 2.53
CA VAL A 273 -20.29 -2.87 1.18
C VAL A 273 -19.05 -3.02 0.32
N LEU A 274 -17.85 -2.74 0.86
CA LEU A 274 -16.60 -2.93 0.13
C LEU A 274 -16.36 -4.39 -0.20
N GLN A 275 -16.61 -5.29 0.75
CA GLN A 275 -16.48 -6.72 0.55
C GLN A 275 -17.49 -7.24 -0.49
N THR A 276 -18.75 -6.82 -0.41
CA THR A 276 -19.80 -7.19 -1.35
C THR A 276 -19.56 -6.55 -2.71
N LYS A 277 -19.08 -5.32 -2.81
CA LYS A 277 -18.74 -4.72 -4.11
C LYS A 277 -17.47 -5.31 -4.71
N LEU A 278 -16.46 -5.62 -3.92
CA LEU A 278 -15.29 -6.38 -4.37
C LEU A 278 -15.74 -7.77 -4.83
N SER A 279 -16.53 -8.49 -4.04
CA SER A 279 -17.05 -9.80 -4.43
C SER A 279 -17.91 -9.67 -5.68
N THR A 280 -18.83 -8.72 -5.80
CA THR A 280 -19.70 -8.56 -6.99
C THR A 280 -18.94 -8.07 -8.23
N LEU A 281 -17.90 -7.25 -8.08
CA LEU A 281 -17.00 -6.87 -9.17
C LEU A 281 -16.11 -8.03 -9.62
N LEU A 282 -15.78 -8.96 -8.71
CA LEU A 282 -14.94 -10.12 -8.98
C LEU A 282 -15.76 -11.37 -9.40
N GLU A 283 -16.97 -11.52 -8.88
CA GLU A 283 -17.98 -12.56 -9.15
C GLU A 283 -18.83 -12.20 -10.36
N GLY A 284 -18.90 -10.91 -10.74
CA GLY A 284 -19.46 -10.43 -12.00
C GLY A 284 -20.74 -11.16 -12.42
N SER A 285 -21.85 -10.96 -11.69
CA SER A 285 -23.16 -11.44 -12.13
C SER A 285 -23.38 -11.08 -13.61
N ARG A 286 -23.39 -12.12 -14.47
CA ARG A 286 -23.54 -12.10 -15.94
C ARG A 286 -22.33 -11.80 -16.84
N VAL A 287 -21.08 -11.82 -16.33
CA VAL A 287 -19.88 -11.73 -17.19
C VAL A 287 -18.98 -12.97 -17.10
N GLN A 288 -19.58 -14.10 -16.75
CA GLN A 288 -18.89 -15.40 -16.72
C GLN A 288 -18.55 -15.93 -18.13
N GLU A 289 -19.01 -15.25 -19.19
CA GLU A 289 -18.67 -15.58 -20.58
C GLU A 289 -17.57 -14.70 -21.19
N HIS A 290 -17.09 -13.63 -20.54
CA HIS A 290 -16.17 -12.68 -21.22
C HIS A 290 -15.04 -12.04 -20.39
N ILE A 291 -14.94 -12.24 -19.08
CA ILE A 291 -13.71 -11.86 -18.36
C ILE A 291 -12.73 -13.02 -18.51
N SER A 292 -11.73 -12.85 -19.37
CA SER A 292 -10.64 -13.80 -19.52
C SER A 292 -10.02 -14.11 -18.16
N ASP A 293 -9.86 -15.41 -17.84
CA ASP A 293 -9.19 -15.95 -16.64
C ASP A 293 -7.83 -15.28 -16.31
N GLN A 294 -7.26 -14.53 -17.26
CA GLN A 294 -5.98 -13.83 -17.12
C GLN A 294 -6.06 -12.45 -16.44
N VAL A 295 -7.23 -11.79 -16.42
CA VAL A 295 -7.36 -10.41 -15.90
C VAL A 295 -7.38 -10.39 -14.37
N LEU A 296 -7.98 -11.41 -13.76
CA LEU A 296 -8.12 -11.50 -12.32
C LEU A 296 -6.77 -11.60 -11.59
N PRO A 297 -5.83 -12.52 -11.95
CA PRO A 297 -4.52 -12.59 -11.31
C PRO A 297 -3.74 -11.26 -11.39
N PHE A 298 -3.94 -10.49 -12.46
CA PHE A 298 -3.32 -9.18 -12.61
C PHE A 298 -3.84 -8.19 -11.57
N PHE A 299 -5.16 -8.09 -11.38
CA PHE A 299 -5.75 -7.18 -10.40
C PHE A 299 -5.33 -7.51 -8.97
N VAL A 300 -5.31 -8.79 -8.62
CA VAL A 300 -4.88 -9.26 -7.30
C VAL A 300 -3.41 -8.93 -7.06
N THR A 301 -2.58 -9.13 -8.08
CA THR A 301 -1.16 -8.76 -8.01
C THR A 301 -0.98 -7.26 -7.83
N LEU A 302 -1.79 -6.44 -8.49
CA LEU A 302 -1.76 -4.99 -8.32
C LEU A 302 -2.11 -4.58 -6.90
N LEU A 303 -3.13 -5.21 -6.30
CA LEU A 303 -3.48 -4.98 -4.89
C LEU A 303 -2.35 -5.42 -3.95
N PHE A 304 -1.73 -6.56 -4.22
CA PHE A 304 -0.54 -7.01 -3.49
C PHE A 304 0.64 -6.03 -3.62
N PHE A 305 0.88 -5.49 -4.82
CA PHE A 305 1.90 -4.46 -5.03
C PHE A 305 1.62 -3.20 -4.21
N LEU A 306 0.37 -2.70 -4.28
CA LEU A 306 -0.09 -1.50 -3.57
C LEU A 306 -0.05 -1.66 -2.04
N THR A 307 -0.09 -2.88 -1.51
CA THR A 307 0.05 -3.14 -0.07
C THR A 307 1.50 -3.33 0.35
N VAL A 308 2.30 -4.08 -0.42
CA VAL A 308 3.70 -4.35 -0.10
C VAL A 308 4.58 -3.11 -0.25
N TRP A 309 4.29 -2.22 -1.19
CA TRP A 309 5.11 -1.02 -1.42
C TRP A 309 5.10 -0.03 -0.23
N PRO A 310 3.95 0.40 0.31
CA PRO A 310 3.89 1.23 1.52
C PRO A 310 4.50 0.54 2.75
N VAL A 311 4.25 -0.76 2.92
CA VAL A 311 4.84 -1.54 4.03
C VAL A 311 6.36 -1.57 3.92
N GLY A 312 6.90 -1.79 2.73
CA GLY A 312 8.35 -1.72 2.47
C GLY A 312 8.93 -0.35 2.78
N LEU A 313 8.21 0.74 2.47
CA LEU A 313 8.61 2.12 2.80
C LEU A 313 8.70 2.37 4.32
N LEU A 314 7.82 1.73 5.09
CA LEU A 314 7.83 1.79 6.55
C LEU A 314 9.00 0.97 7.13
N LEU A 315 9.17 -0.27 6.67
CA LEU A 315 10.23 -1.17 7.13
C LEU A 315 11.64 -0.73 6.72
N PHE A 316 11.75 0.10 5.68
CA PHE A 316 13.02 0.57 5.17
C PHE A 316 13.92 1.24 6.21
N LEU A 317 13.36 2.00 7.15
CA LEU A 317 14.18 2.64 8.19
C LEU A 317 14.88 1.59 9.05
N ILE A 318 14.13 0.56 9.46
CA ILE A 318 14.64 -0.57 10.25
C ILE A 318 15.71 -1.31 9.44
N TRP A 319 15.42 -1.69 8.19
CA TRP A 319 16.37 -2.37 7.32
C TRP A 319 17.64 -1.55 7.07
N SER A 320 17.53 -0.23 6.93
CA SER A 320 18.68 0.65 6.71
C SER A 320 19.58 0.75 7.94
N VAL A 321 18.99 0.79 9.15
CA VAL A 321 19.75 0.77 10.40
C VAL A 321 20.48 -0.56 10.54
N ILE A 322 19.80 -1.69 10.30
CA ILE A 322 20.43 -3.02 10.36
C ILE A 322 21.56 -3.13 9.34
N ALA A 323 21.35 -2.68 8.10
CA ALA A 323 22.39 -2.66 7.07
C ALA A 323 23.57 -1.76 7.46
N ALA A 324 23.32 -0.59 8.05
CA ALA A 324 24.37 0.30 8.53
C ALA A 324 25.19 -0.33 9.67
N ILE A 325 24.54 -1.01 10.62
CA ILE A 325 25.21 -1.79 11.68
C ILE A 325 26.06 -2.90 11.06
N PHE A 326 25.52 -3.64 10.11
CA PHE A 326 26.26 -4.69 9.41
C PHE A 326 27.51 -4.14 8.70
N ILE A 327 27.40 -3.01 8.00
CA ILE A 327 28.54 -2.33 7.37
C ILE A 327 29.56 -1.85 8.42
N ALA A 328 29.09 -1.33 9.55
CA ALA A 328 29.96 -0.92 10.66
C ALA A 328 30.73 -2.11 11.25
N LEU A 329 30.10 -3.28 11.38
CA LEU A 329 30.76 -4.51 11.79
C LEU A 329 31.84 -4.94 10.78
N LEU A 330 31.52 -4.95 9.48
CA LEU A 330 32.49 -5.26 8.42
C LEU A 330 33.70 -4.31 8.44
N ARG A 331 33.47 -3.04 8.78
CA ARG A 331 34.54 -2.05 8.99
C ARG A 331 35.36 -2.35 10.24
N SER A 332 34.72 -2.71 11.36
CA SER A 332 35.38 -3.04 12.62
C SER A 332 36.34 -4.23 12.48
N PHE A 333 35.94 -5.25 11.69
CA PHE A 333 36.80 -6.39 11.36
C PHE A 333 37.89 -6.09 10.32
N GLY A 334 38.00 -4.85 9.83
CA GLY A 334 39.01 -4.43 8.87
C GLY A 334 38.79 -4.96 7.44
N TRP A 335 37.63 -5.53 7.13
CA TRP A 335 37.33 -6.08 5.80
C TRP A 335 37.04 -4.98 4.78
N ILE A 336 36.69 -3.78 5.25
CA ILE A 336 36.45 -2.59 4.43
C ILE A 336 37.24 -1.41 5.00
N THR A 337 38.08 -0.79 4.18
CA THR A 337 38.75 0.48 4.49
C THR A 337 38.24 1.57 3.55
N PHE A 338 37.77 2.68 4.11
CA PHE A 338 37.46 3.88 3.35
C PHE A 338 38.70 4.76 3.36
N VAL A 339 39.44 4.77 2.26
CA VAL A 339 40.52 5.75 2.06
C VAL A 339 39.86 7.09 1.79
N GLY A 340 39.96 8.02 2.75
CA GLY A 340 39.58 9.40 2.51
C GLY A 340 40.52 9.97 1.44
N HIS A 341 39.98 10.38 0.31
CA HIS A 341 40.72 11.27 -0.58
C HIS A 341 40.41 12.69 -0.14
N MET A 342 41.38 13.34 0.51
CA MET A 342 41.36 14.80 0.63
C MET A 342 41.43 15.34 -0.80
N THR A 343 40.30 15.77 -1.34
CA THR A 343 40.29 16.55 -2.57
C THR A 343 40.95 17.90 -2.29
N THR A 344 41.79 18.36 -3.21
CA THR A 344 42.68 19.54 -3.19
C THR A 344 42.03 20.90 -2.87
N GLN A 345 40.77 20.92 -2.46
CA GLN A 345 39.98 22.10 -2.17
C GLN A 345 40.31 22.69 -0.79
N GLU A 346 40.85 21.91 0.15
CA GLU A 346 41.35 22.41 1.45
C GLU A 346 42.74 23.08 1.34
N ARG A 347 43.43 22.98 0.21
CA ARG A 347 44.79 23.55 0.05
C ARG A 347 44.80 25.00 -0.46
N LEU A 348 43.63 25.59 -0.67
CA LEU A 348 43.47 26.99 -1.07
C LEU A 348 42.87 27.85 0.05
N ASP A 349 42.48 27.23 1.17
CA ASP A 349 41.95 27.90 2.37
C ASP A 349 42.94 27.87 3.56
N GLU A 350 44.17 27.36 3.36
CA GLU A 350 45.35 27.56 4.22
C GLU A 350 46.40 28.40 3.47
#